data_AF-A0AAN0JT79-F1
#
_entry.id   AF-A0AAN0JT79-F1
#
_cell.length_a   1.000
_cell.length_b   1.000
_cell.length_c   1.000
_cell.angle_alpha   90.00
_cell.angle_beta   90.00
_cell.angle_gamma   90.00
#
_symmetry.space_group_name_H-M   'P 1'
#
loop_
_entity.id
_entity.type
_entity.pdbx_description
1 polymer ?
#
loop_
_entity_poly.entity_id
_entity_poly.type
_entity_poly.pdbx_seq_one_letter_code
_entity_poly.pdbx_strand_id
1 'polypeptide(L)'
;MLYLMALQDITNCPFRVVDEINQGMDSINESSVFNQIVRTVNQRDTPQYFVLTPKLLQGLDYSDSVTVHIIHNGLHMSPDVWDKKCFLSKKLTS
;
A
#
# COMPACT_ATOMS: atom_id res chain seq x y z
N MET A 1 -9.62 -4.70 -11.26
CA MET A 1 -9.32 -3.55 -10.39
C MET A 1 -9.67 -2.19 -11.00
N LEU A 2 -9.17 -1.85 -12.19
CA LEU A 2 -9.34 -0.52 -12.81
C LEU A 2 -10.79 0.00 -12.91
N TYR A 3 -11.77 -0.89 -13.13
CA TYR A 3 -13.19 -0.52 -13.15
C TYR A 3 -13.67 0.12 -11.82
N LEU A 4 -13.25 -0.43 -10.68
CA LEU A 4 -13.64 0.10 -9.37
C LEU A 4 -12.97 1.44 -9.08
N MET A 5 -11.74 1.64 -9.59
CA MET A 5 -11.06 2.93 -9.51
C MET A 5 -11.77 3.99 -10.36
N ALA A 6 -12.28 3.64 -11.54
CA ALA A 6 -13.03 4.59 -12.37
C ALA A 6 -14.35 5.07 -11.71
N LEU A 7 -14.91 4.27 -10.80
CA LEU A 7 -16.12 4.62 -10.05
C LEU A 7 -15.85 5.47 -8.80
N GLN A 8 -14.58 5.71 -8.46
CA GLN A 8 -14.22 6.36 -7.20
C GLN A 8 -14.69 7.83 -7.16
N ASP A 9 -14.68 8.52 -8.29
CA ASP A 9 -15.06 9.94 -8.39
C ASP A 9 -16.58 10.15 -8.34
N ILE A 10 -17.35 9.10 -8.56
CA ILE A 10 -18.82 9.12 -8.62
C ILE A 10 -19.43 8.63 -7.30
N THR A 11 -18.63 8.01 -6.43
CA THR A 11 -19.10 7.41 -5.18
C THR A 11 -18.58 8.18 -3.99
N ASN A 12 -19.48 8.73 -3.18
CA ASN A 12 -19.10 9.39 -1.93
C ASN A 12 -18.94 8.36 -0.82
N CYS A 13 -17.71 8.16 -0.36
CA CYS A 13 -17.40 7.30 0.78
C CYS A 13 -16.31 7.96 1.64
N PRO A 14 -16.37 7.86 2.98
CA PRO A 14 -15.39 8.51 3.86
C PRO A 14 -14.00 7.83 3.80
N PHE A 15 -13.96 6.53 3.53
CA PHE A 15 -12.74 5.76 3.33
C PHE A 15 -13.01 4.54 2.44
N ARG A 16 -11.94 3.98 1.87
CA ARG A 16 -11.97 2.78 1.04
C ARG A 16 -10.99 1.76 1.59
N VAL A 17 -11.41 0.51 1.60
CA VAL A 17 -10.56 -0.62 1.97
C VAL A 17 -10.36 -1.48 0.74
N VAL A 18 -9.11 -1.79 0.45
CA VAL A 18 -8.70 -2.64 -0.66
C VAL A 18 -7.89 -3.79 -0.06
N ASP A 19 -8.27 -5.01 -0.40
CA ASP A 19 -7.52 -6.22 -0.04
C ASP A 19 -7.13 -6.98 -1.32
N GLU A 20 -6.01 -7.70 -1.28
CA GLU A 20 -5.51 -8.54 -2.38
C GLU A 20 -5.54 -7.85 -3.75
N ILE A 21 -5.15 -6.57 -3.79
CA ILE A 21 -5.15 -5.75 -5.00
C ILE A 21 -4.42 -6.39 -6.18
N ASN A 22 -3.49 -7.28 -5.86
CA ASN A 22 -2.49 -7.94 -6.68
C ASN A 22 -2.90 -9.33 -7.21
N GLN A 23 -4.11 -9.83 -6.93
CA GLN A 23 -4.49 -11.18 -7.36
C GLN A 23 -4.57 -11.28 -8.89
N GLY A 24 -3.71 -12.12 -9.49
CA GLY A 24 -3.71 -12.40 -10.93
C GLY A 24 -3.02 -11.35 -11.82
N MET A 25 -2.22 -10.44 -11.24
CA MET A 25 -1.43 -9.46 -11.98
C MET A 25 0.07 -9.78 -11.90
N ASP A 26 0.82 -9.45 -12.96
CA ASP A 26 2.28 -9.43 -12.90
C ASP A 26 2.81 -8.20 -12.16
N SER A 27 4.11 -8.18 -11.87
CA SER A 27 4.76 -7.11 -11.11
C SER A 27 4.65 -5.72 -11.75
N ILE A 28 4.57 -5.63 -13.08
CA ILE A 28 4.47 -4.37 -13.81
C ILE A 28 3.06 -3.79 -13.62
N ASN A 29 2.04 -4.63 -13.79
CA ASN A 29 0.65 -4.25 -13.64
C ASN A 29 0.30 -3.93 -12.18
N GLU A 30 0.82 -4.70 -11.22
CA GLU A 30 0.71 -4.39 -9.79
C GLU A 30 1.24 -2.98 -9.47
N SER A 31 2.45 -2.67 -9.96
CA SER A 31 3.09 -1.37 -9.73
C SER A 31 2.32 -0.23 -10.39
N SER A 32 1.80 -0.45 -11.60
CA SER A 32 0.98 0.54 -12.32
C SER A 32 -0.31 0.87 -11.58
N VAL A 33 -1.05 -0.16 -11.16
CA VAL A 33 -2.30 0.00 -10.41
C VAL A 33 -2.07 0.70 -9.08
N PHE A 34 -1.02 0.32 -8.34
CA PHE A 34 -0.71 0.96 -7.07
C PHE A 34 -0.33 2.43 -7.25
N ASN A 35 0.50 2.76 -8.25
CA ASN A 35 0.84 4.15 -8.57
C ASN A 35 -0.40 4.98 -8.89
N GLN A 36 -1.39 4.40 -9.57
CA GLN A 36 -2.63 5.08 -9.89
C GLN A 36 -3.50 5.32 -8.64
N ILE A 37 -3.48 4.41 -7.66
CA ILE A 37 -4.11 4.63 -6.35
C ILE A 37 -3.40 5.76 -5.60
N VAL A 38 -2.07 5.71 -5.49
CA VAL A 38 -1.27 6.74 -4.80
C VAL A 38 -1.52 8.12 -5.43
N ARG A 39 -1.57 8.21 -6.76
CA ARG A 39 -1.89 9.46 -7.46
C ARG A 39 -3.30 9.96 -7.16
N THR A 40 -4.27 9.06 -7.05
CA THR A 40 -5.65 9.43 -6.71
C THR A 40 -5.71 10.00 -5.30
N VAL A 41 -5.19 9.28 -4.29
CA VAL A 41 -5.30 9.70 -2.88
C VAL A 41 -4.51 10.97 -2.54
N ASN A 42 -3.55 11.34 -3.40
CA ASN A 42 -2.81 12.59 -3.29
C ASN A 42 -3.58 13.81 -3.85
N GLN A 43 -4.75 13.62 -4.46
CA GLN A 43 -5.60 14.73 -4.89
C GLN A 43 -6.40 15.30 -3.72
N ARG A 44 -6.78 16.57 -3.83
CA ARG A 44 -7.60 17.26 -2.81
C ARG A 44 -8.97 16.60 -2.70
N ASP A 45 -9.51 16.58 -1.48
CA ASP A 45 -10.85 16.06 -1.16
C ASP A 45 -11.10 14.60 -1.56
N THR A 46 -10.04 13.78 -1.62
CA THR A 46 -10.18 12.34 -1.87
C THR A 46 -10.32 11.55 -0.57
N PRO A 47 -11.13 10.45 -0.57
CA PRO A 47 -11.27 9.58 0.59
C PRO A 47 -9.94 8.93 1.01
N GLN A 48 -9.82 8.55 2.29
CA GLN A 48 -8.66 7.79 2.77
C GLN A 48 -8.70 6.34 2.23
N TYR A 49 -7.56 5.82 1.78
CA TYR A 49 -7.44 4.42 1.33
C TYR A 49 -6.65 3.60 2.35
N PHE A 50 -7.19 2.44 2.68
CA PHE A 50 -6.51 1.37 3.39
C PHE A 50 -6.24 0.25 2.40
N VAL A 51 -4.96 0.03 2.08
CA VAL A 51 -4.54 -1.07 1.20
C VAL A 51 -3.92 -2.16 2.07
N LEU A 52 -4.56 -3.31 2.09
CA LEU A 52 -4.06 -4.53 2.68
C LEU A 52 -3.32 -5.30 1.58
N THR A 53 -2.04 -5.57 1.83
CA THR A 53 -1.20 -6.32 0.89
C THR A 53 -0.24 -7.22 1.66
N PRO A 54 -0.04 -8.48 1.22
CA PRO A 54 0.92 -9.38 1.84
C PRO A 54 2.38 -8.99 1.53
N LYS A 55 2.61 -8.12 0.52
CA LYS A 55 3.93 -7.65 0.11
C LYS A 55 3.96 -6.14 -0.08
N LEU A 56 5.06 -5.53 0.37
CA LEU A 56 5.42 -4.18 -0.06
C LEU A 56 5.93 -4.26 -1.50
N LEU A 57 5.37 -3.42 -2.36
CA LEU A 57 5.80 -3.31 -3.75
C LEU A 57 7.08 -2.46 -3.80
N GLN A 58 8.12 -3.00 -4.43
CA GLN A 58 9.43 -2.36 -4.59
C GLN A 58 9.40 -1.34 -5.73
N GLY A 59 10.24 -0.30 -5.65
CA GLY A 59 10.37 0.70 -6.71
C GLY A 59 9.19 1.67 -6.84
N LEU A 60 8.33 1.76 -5.82
CA LEU A 60 7.25 2.73 -5.76
C LEU A 60 7.61 3.96 -4.97
N ASP A 61 7.09 5.09 -5.40
CA ASP A 61 7.19 6.36 -4.68
C ASP A 61 6.13 6.40 -3.58
N TYR A 62 6.53 6.01 -2.37
CA TYR A 62 5.72 6.17 -1.17
C TYR A 62 5.83 7.64 -0.74
N SER A 63 4.93 8.48 -1.26
CA SER A 63 4.86 9.91 -0.92
C SER A 63 4.61 10.12 0.58
N ASP A 64 4.92 11.31 1.10
CA ASP A 64 4.73 11.67 2.52
C ASP A 64 3.29 11.51 3.05
N SER A 65 2.31 11.44 2.15
CA SER A 65 0.90 11.16 2.44
C SER A 65 0.60 9.68 2.72
N VAL A 66 1.53 8.77 2.45
CA VAL A 66 1.35 7.32 2.63
C VAL A 66 1.93 6.89 3.97
N THR A 67 1.10 6.25 4.79
CA THR A 67 1.54 5.60 6.03
C THR A 67 1.57 4.09 5.83
N VAL A 68 2.72 3.46 6.11
CA VAL A 68 2.88 2.00 6.02
C VAL A 68 2.79 1.39 7.42
N HIS A 69 1.83 0.49 7.60
CA HIS A 69 1.69 -0.32 8.80
C HIS A 69 2.11 -1.77 8.51
N ILE A 70 3.06 -2.28 9.31
CA ILE A 70 3.54 -3.66 9.20
C ILE A 70 3.15 -4.39 10.47
N ILE A 71 2.38 -5.46 10.32
CA ILE A 71 1.89 -6.27 11.44
C ILE A 71 2.95 -7.32 11.79
N HIS A 72 3.44 -7.26 13.03
CA HIS A 72 4.48 -8.13 13.56
C HIS A 72 3.90 -9.00 14.68
N ASN A 73 3.47 -10.23 14.36
CA ASN A 73 2.88 -11.17 15.33
C ASN A 73 3.59 -12.54 15.35
N GLY A 74 4.92 -12.53 15.24
CA GLY A 74 5.73 -13.75 15.22
C GLY A 74 6.13 -14.19 16.62
N LEU A 75 6.13 -15.51 16.86
CA LEU A 75 6.47 -16.14 18.16
C LEU A 75 7.84 -15.72 18.74
N HIS A 76 8.77 -15.26 17.88
CA HIS A 76 10.13 -14.86 18.25
C HIS A 76 10.41 -13.35 18.09
N MET A 77 9.37 -12.53 17.87
CA MET A 77 9.52 -11.07 17.84
C MET A 77 9.33 -10.49 19.25
N SER A 78 10.42 -10.45 20.03
CA SER A 78 10.44 -9.61 21.23
C SER A 78 10.68 -8.14 20.81
N PRO A 79 9.99 -7.16 21.42
CA PRO A 79 10.20 -5.74 21.12
C PRO A 79 11.66 -5.28 21.27
N ASP A 80 12.41 -5.93 22.17
CA ASP A 80 13.78 -5.58 22.54
C ASP A 80 14.84 -6.11 21.55
N VAL A 81 14.48 -7.08 20.70
CA VAL A 81 15.38 -7.73 19.73
C VAL A 81 15.09 -7.25 18.29
N TRP A 82 13.99 -6.54 18.06
CA TRP A 82 13.57 -6.13 16.73
C TRP A 82 14.26 -4.84 16.26
N ASP A 83 15.21 -4.98 15.32
CA ASP A 83 15.83 -3.84 14.64
C ASP A 83 14.99 -3.37 13.44
N LYS A 84 14.15 -2.35 13.68
CA LYS A 84 13.34 -1.66 12.66
C LYS A 84 14.19 -1.12 11.50
N LYS A 85 15.39 -0.59 11.78
CA LYS A 85 16.23 0.04 10.75
C LYS A 85 16.78 -1.00 9.79
N CYS A 86 17.25 -2.14 10.32
CA CYS A 86 17.72 -3.26 9.51
C CYS A 86 16.61 -3.87 8.62
N PHE A 87 15.37 -3.91 9.11
CA PHE A 87 14.24 -4.40 8.32
C PHE A 87 13.92 -3.46 7.14
N LEU A 88 13.80 -2.16 7.40
CA LEU A 88 13.49 -1.17 6.37
C LEU A 88 14.58 -1.09 5.30
N SER A 89 15.86 -1.13 5.70
CA SER A 89 16.98 -1.10 4.75
C SER A 89 17.00 -2.33 3.84
N LYS A 90 16.60 -3.52 4.30
CA LYS A 90 16.54 -4.73 3.46
C LYS A 90 15.38 -4.72 2.45
N LYS A 91 14.29 -4.02 2.75
CA LYS A 91 13.06 -4.06 1.94
C LYS A 91 12.89 -2.88 0.98
N LEU A 92 13.48 -1.72 1.27
CA LEU A 92 13.42 -0.53 0.42
C LEU A 92 14.60 -0.40 -0.56
N THR A 93 15.69 -1.14 -0.33
CA THR A 93 16.92 -1.06 -1.14
C THR A 93 17.13 -2.25 -2.09
N SER A 94 16.17 -3.18 -2.13
CA SER A 94 16.07 -4.27 -3.11
C SER A 94 14.88 -4.01 -4.02
#